data_AF-A0A7S2PDC5-F1
#
_entry.id   AF-A0A7S2PDC5-F1
#
_cell.length_a   1.000
_cell.length_b   1.000
_cell.length_c   1.000
_cell.angle_alpha   90.00
_cell.angle_beta   90.00
_cell.angle_gamma   90.00
#
_symmetry.space_group_name_H-M   'P 1'
#
loop_
_entity.id
_entity.type
_entity.pdbx_description
1 polymer ?
#
loop_
_entity_poly.entity_id
_entity_poly.type
_entity_poly.pdbx_seq_one_letter_code
_entity_poly.pdbx_strand_id
1 'polypeptide(L)'
;MSSNNSRHTVAEYPFSKREDDGVSDEKQKQQQQQQQHEMDAETGLRLLKAELDSIPDNMKASFVHAQHVAPDLVCDQHLSRFLYAEGYDVKLAARRVVNYWKHRNKVFGEDYTLPLTLAGAMKSHIQSLYDGFLNLLPLKDNFGRAIIFSDPIKLAPARIDNQVRVW
;
A
#
# COMPACT_ATOMS: atom_id res chain seq x y z
N MET A 1 -38.02 -61.18 4.68
CA MET A 1 -36.66 -61.58 4.26
C MET A 1 -35.90 -60.31 3.90
N SER A 2 -34.85 -60.05 4.70
CA SER A 2 -33.66 -59.22 4.48
C SER A 2 -33.80 -57.77 3.96
N SER A 3 -33.75 -56.83 4.90
CA SER A 3 -33.29 -55.44 4.67
C SER A 3 -31.76 -55.39 4.71
N ASN A 4 -31.14 -54.92 3.64
CA ASN A 4 -29.68 -54.72 3.54
C ASN A 4 -29.37 -53.24 3.85
N ASN A 5 -28.71 -52.99 4.98
CA ASN A 5 -28.31 -51.64 5.41
C ASN A 5 -26.85 -51.39 5.01
N SER A 6 -26.64 -50.60 3.95
CA SER A 6 -25.33 -50.25 3.41
C SER A 6 -24.64 -49.24 4.31
N ARG A 7 -23.54 -49.65 4.94
CA ARG A 7 -22.70 -48.78 5.76
C ARG A 7 -21.78 -47.94 4.87
N HIS A 8 -22.04 -46.64 4.79
CA HIS A 8 -21.06 -45.67 4.28
C HIS A 8 -19.91 -45.54 5.30
N THR A 9 -18.70 -45.96 4.89
CA THR A 9 -17.45 -45.66 5.57
C THR A 9 -17.01 -44.25 5.19
N VAL A 10 -17.10 -43.32 6.13
CA VAL A 10 -16.53 -41.97 5.98
C VAL A 10 -15.01 -42.09 6.14
N ALA A 11 -14.25 -41.59 5.17
CA ALA A 11 -12.80 -41.54 5.21
C ALA A 11 -12.35 -40.58 6.33
N GLU A 12 -11.75 -41.11 7.39
CA GLU A 12 -11.08 -40.33 8.43
C GLU A 12 -9.76 -39.78 7.88
N TYR A 13 -9.64 -38.45 7.84
CA TYR A 13 -8.41 -37.76 7.45
C TYR A 13 -7.40 -37.74 8.62
N PRO A 14 -6.11 -38.04 8.38
CA PRO A 14 -5.08 -38.20 9.42
C PRO A 14 -4.58 -36.88 10.06
N PHE A 15 -5.25 -35.75 9.83
CA PHE A 15 -4.84 -34.42 10.33
C PHE A 15 -5.67 -33.92 11.51
N SER A 16 -6.63 -34.70 12.01
CA SER A 16 -7.44 -34.28 13.16
C SER A 16 -6.74 -34.64 14.48
N LYS A 17 -5.62 -33.96 14.76
CA LYS A 17 -5.08 -33.91 16.12
C LYS A 17 -5.86 -32.87 16.92
N ARG A 18 -6.47 -33.31 18.01
CA ARG A 18 -7.01 -32.46 19.06
C ARG A 18 -5.84 -31.74 19.74
N GLU A 19 -5.81 -30.42 19.64
CA GLU A 19 -5.07 -29.56 20.55
C GLU A 19 -6.12 -28.86 21.41
N ASP A 20 -6.32 -29.40 22.61
CA ASP A 20 -6.98 -28.70 23.71
C ASP A 20 -5.99 -28.72 24.88
N ASP A 21 -6.00 -27.64 25.67
CA ASP A 21 -5.14 -27.33 26.84
C ASP A 21 -3.93 -26.37 26.64
N GLY A 22 -3.79 -25.70 25.48
CA GLY A 22 -2.72 -24.70 25.23
C GLY A 22 -3.16 -23.22 25.13
N VAL A 23 -4.46 -22.92 25.21
CA VAL A 23 -5.06 -21.66 24.70
C VAL A 23 -4.81 -20.42 25.58
N SER A 24 -4.37 -20.58 26.83
CA SER A 24 -4.31 -19.47 27.80
C SER A 24 -3.01 -18.65 27.74
N ASP A 25 -1.87 -19.27 27.46
CA ASP A 25 -0.56 -18.57 27.43
C ASP A 25 -0.32 -17.82 26.11
N GLU A 26 -0.83 -18.33 24.99
CA GLU A 26 -0.68 -17.65 23.69
C GLU A 26 -1.54 -16.39 23.60
N LYS A 27 -2.76 -16.42 24.16
CA LYS A 27 -3.64 -15.23 24.19
C LYS A 27 -3.05 -14.10 25.03
N GLN A 28 -2.39 -14.43 26.15
CA GLN A 28 -1.73 -13.43 27.00
C GLN A 28 -0.49 -12.82 26.32
N LYS A 29 0.34 -13.65 25.65
CA LYS A 29 1.48 -13.13 24.86
C LYS A 29 1.04 -12.28 23.68
N GLN A 30 -0.03 -12.66 22.99
CA GLN A 30 -0.59 -11.87 21.88
C GLN A 30 -1.16 -10.53 22.36
N GLN A 31 -1.83 -10.50 23.52
CA GLN A 31 -2.33 -9.25 24.10
C GLN A 31 -1.20 -8.31 24.56
N GLN A 32 -0.15 -8.83 25.18
CA GLN A 32 1.02 -8.01 25.57
C GLN A 32 1.77 -7.47 24.36
N GLN A 33 1.96 -8.28 23.31
CA GLN A 33 2.59 -7.81 22.07
C GLN A 33 1.75 -6.75 21.35
N GLN A 34 0.42 -6.89 21.32
CA GLN A 34 -0.47 -5.89 20.73
C GLN A 34 -0.40 -4.55 21.48
N GLN A 35 -0.45 -4.57 22.82
CA GLN A 35 -0.38 -3.36 23.63
C GLN A 35 0.97 -2.64 23.50
N GLN A 36 2.07 -3.39 23.45
CA GLN A 36 3.40 -2.80 23.28
C GLN A 36 3.57 -2.17 21.89
N HIS A 37 3.08 -2.85 20.85
CA HIS A 37 3.12 -2.37 19.47
C HIS A 37 2.20 -1.15 19.23
N GLU A 38 1.11 -1.02 20.00
CA GLU A 38 0.21 0.12 19.97
C GLU A 38 0.82 1.36 20.66
N MET A 39 1.49 1.19 21.81
CA MET A 39 2.27 2.26 22.44
C MET A 39 3.40 2.79 21.55
N ASP A 40 4.08 1.89 20.82
CA ASP A 40 5.16 2.25 19.90
C ASP A 40 4.62 3.02 18.68
N ALA A 41 3.38 2.75 18.26
CA ALA A 41 2.70 3.46 17.18
C ALA A 41 2.36 4.91 17.53
N GLU A 42 1.72 5.14 18.68
CA GLU A 42 1.34 6.50 19.09
C GLU A 42 2.58 7.36 19.37
N THR A 43 3.58 6.77 20.05
CA THR A 43 4.85 7.46 20.33
C THR A 43 5.58 7.81 19.04
N GLY A 44 5.69 6.85 18.11
CA GLY A 44 6.32 7.06 16.81
C GLY A 44 5.63 8.16 16.00
N LEU A 45 4.30 8.20 16.00
CA LEU A 45 3.52 9.21 15.30
C LEU A 45 3.74 10.61 15.88
N ARG A 46 3.75 10.75 17.20
CA ARG A 46 4.04 12.04 17.86
C ARG A 46 5.44 12.54 17.51
N LEU A 47 6.43 11.65 17.53
CA LEU A 47 7.81 12.00 17.15
C LEU A 47 7.92 12.37 15.67
N LEU A 48 7.19 11.67 14.79
CA LEU A 48 7.14 12.00 13.37
C LEU A 48 6.56 13.39 13.12
N LYS A 49 5.48 13.77 13.80
CA LYS A 49 4.90 15.11 13.68
C LYS A 49 5.91 16.18 14.11
N ALA A 50 6.58 15.99 15.24
CA ALA A 50 7.62 16.90 15.71
C ALA A 50 8.81 17.00 14.74
N GLU A 51 9.22 15.89 14.13
CA GLU A 51 10.29 15.89 13.12
C GLU A 51 9.84 16.57 11.82
N LEU A 52 8.59 16.41 11.40
CA LEU A 52 8.04 17.14 10.25
C LEU A 52 7.97 18.66 10.49
N ASP A 53 7.73 19.08 11.74
CA ASP A 53 7.75 20.48 12.14
C ASP A 53 9.17 21.07 12.10
N SER A 54 10.20 20.26 12.40
CA SER A 54 11.61 20.70 12.39
C SER A 54 12.18 20.90 10.98
N ILE A 55 11.60 20.25 9.96
CA ILE A 55 12.04 20.39 8.56
C ILE A 55 11.72 21.82 8.05
N PRO A 56 12.66 22.49 7.35
CA PRO A 56 12.44 23.81 6.76
C PRO A 56 11.27 23.87 5.77
N ASP A 57 10.50 24.95 5.82
CA ASP A 57 9.27 25.13 5.01
C ASP A 57 9.49 24.99 3.51
N ASN A 58 10.61 25.49 3.00
CA ASN A 58 10.96 25.36 1.58
C ASN A 58 11.11 23.90 1.11
N MET A 59 11.49 22.99 2.02
CA MET A 59 11.61 21.57 1.72
C MET A 59 10.27 20.84 1.81
N LYS A 60 9.39 21.27 2.73
CA LYS A 60 8.09 20.63 3.00
C LYS A 60 6.88 21.37 2.43
N ALA A 61 7.07 22.38 1.57
CA ALA A 61 5.99 23.22 1.04
C ALA A 61 4.80 22.44 0.46
N SER A 62 5.04 21.42 -0.37
CA SER A 62 3.96 20.58 -0.93
C SER A 62 3.24 19.74 0.13
N PHE A 63 3.94 19.30 1.18
CA PHE A 63 3.33 18.61 2.30
C PHE A 63 2.45 19.55 3.13
N VAL A 64 2.95 20.74 3.48
CA VAL A 64 2.21 21.76 4.25
C VAL A 64 0.95 22.19 3.49
N HIS A 65 1.06 22.41 2.18
CA HIS A 65 -0.11 22.72 1.36
C HIS A 65 -1.13 21.59 1.35
N ALA A 66 -0.69 20.34 1.18
CA ALA A 66 -1.58 19.18 1.24
C ALA A 66 -2.26 19.03 2.60
N GLN A 67 -1.53 19.28 3.69
CA GLN A 67 -2.08 19.24 5.05
C GLN A 67 -3.18 20.29 5.24
N HIS A 68 -3.05 21.46 4.62
CA HIS A 68 -4.04 22.53 4.69
C HIS A 68 -5.27 22.28 3.80
N VAL A 69 -5.05 21.84 2.56
CA VAL A 69 -6.12 21.71 1.54
C VAL A 69 -6.85 20.37 1.62
N ALA A 70 -6.15 19.30 1.99
CA ALA A 70 -6.67 17.94 2.04
C ALA A 70 -6.21 17.21 3.31
N PRO A 71 -6.61 17.67 4.52
CA PRO A 71 -6.17 17.11 5.79
C PRO A 71 -6.49 15.61 5.92
N ASP A 72 -7.59 15.15 5.33
CA ASP A 72 -7.98 13.73 5.32
C ASP A 72 -6.95 12.83 4.61
N LEU A 73 -6.22 13.37 3.63
CA LEU A 73 -5.14 12.65 2.94
C LEU A 73 -3.81 12.66 3.72
N VAL A 74 -3.69 13.53 4.73
CA VAL A 74 -2.53 13.65 5.62
C VAL A 74 -2.90 13.27 7.05
N CYS A 75 -3.83 12.33 7.20
CA CYS A 75 -4.28 11.86 8.50
C CYS A 75 -3.24 10.96 9.19
N ASP A 76 -3.47 10.66 10.46
CA ASP A 76 -2.57 9.85 11.28
C ASP A 76 -2.36 8.46 10.70
N GLN A 77 -3.40 7.85 10.13
CA GLN A 77 -3.28 6.57 9.43
C GLN A 77 -2.34 6.65 8.21
N HIS A 78 -2.36 7.77 7.48
CA HIS A 78 -1.47 7.99 6.35
C HIS A 78 -0.02 8.09 6.82
N LEU A 79 0.25 8.88 7.86
CA LEU A 79 1.58 9.07 8.44
C LEU A 79 2.15 7.76 9.02
N SER A 80 1.33 6.98 9.72
CA SER A 80 1.75 5.69 10.28
C SER A 80 2.26 4.71 9.23
N ARG A 81 1.72 4.74 7.99
CA ARG A 81 2.24 3.88 6.90
C ARG A 81 3.69 4.18 6.56
N PHE A 82 4.14 5.43 6.68
CA PHE A 82 5.55 5.79 6.47
C PHE A 82 6.44 5.29 7.60
N LEU A 83 5.98 5.35 8.86
CA LEU A 83 6.69 4.77 10.00
C LEU A 83 6.88 3.27 9.82
N TYR A 84 5.80 2.54 9.52
CA TYR A 84 5.89 1.11 9.25
C TYR A 84 6.87 0.78 8.14
N ALA A 85 6.82 1.54 7.04
CA ALA A 85 7.68 1.30 5.88
C ALA A 85 9.17 1.63 6.11
N GLU A 86 9.50 2.33 7.19
CA GLU A 86 10.87 2.68 7.59
C GLU A 86 11.28 2.02 8.91
N GLY A 87 10.53 1.01 9.38
CA GLY A 87 10.85 0.30 10.62
C GLY A 87 10.89 1.22 11.85
N TYR A 88 10.00 2.23 11.88
CA TYR A 88 9.91 3.24 12.93
C TYR A 88 11.12 4.19 13.06
N ASP A 89 11.99 4.26 12.05
CA ASP A 89 12.97 5.35 11.95
C ASP A 89 12.24 6.66 11.59
N VAL A 90 12.05 7.50 12.61
CA VAL A 90 11.30 8.76 12.52
C VAL A 90 11.90 9.71 11.48
N LYS A 91 13.23 9.80 11.39
CA LYS A 91 13.91 10.74 10.49
C LYS A 91 13.79 10.30 9.04
N LEU A 92 13.94 9.00 8.78
CA LEU A 92 13.72 8.44 7.45
C LEU A 92 12.25 8.57 7.04
N ALA A 93 11.31 8.28 7.95
CA ALA A 93 9.88 8.44 7.70
C ALA A 93 9.51 9.89 7.36
N ALA A 94 10.01 10.88 8.13
CA ALA A 94 9.75 12.30 7.86
C ALA A 94 10.25 12.72 6.47
N ARG A 95 11.49 12.32 6.12
CA ARG A 95 12.04 12.55 4.78
C ARG A 95 11.21 11.88 3.68
N ARG A 96 10.73 10.66 3.92
CA ARG A 96 9.89 9.92 2.96
C ARG A 96 8.52 10.59 2.76
N VAL A 97 7.90 11.10 3.82
CA VAL A 97 6.63 11.88 3.74
C VAL A 97 6.82 13.13 2.89
N VAL A 98 7.84 13.93 3.18
CA VAL A 98 8.12 15.17 2.42
C VAL A 98 8.41 14.84 0.95
N ASN A 99 9.24 13.83 0.69
CA ASN A 99 9.53 13.40 -0.67
C ASN A 99 8.30 12.87 -1.39
N TYR A 100 7.43 12.12 -0.73
CA TYR A 100 6.19 11.61 -1.32
C TYR A 100 5.33 12.76 -1.85
N TRP A 101 5.06 13.77 -1.03
CA TRP A 101 4.23 14.92 -1.43
C TRP A 101 4.90 15.78 -2.51
N LYS A 102 6.23 15.95 -2.44
CA LYS A 102 7.00 16.62 -3.48
C LYS A 102 6.89 15.90 -4.83
N HIS A 103 7.04 14.57 -4.85
CA HIS A 103 6.89 13.78 -6.06
C HIS A 103 5.46 13.77 -6.57
N ARG A 104 4.49 13.71 -5.66
CA ARG A 104 3.07 13.76 -6.00
C ARG A 104 2.72 15.07 -6.72
N ASN A 105 3.16 16.21 -6.17
CA ASN A 105 3.03 17.52 -6.82
C ASN A 105 3.70 17.54 -8.20
N LYS A 106 4.93 17.01 -8.31
CA LYS A 106 5.64 16.93 -9.60
C LYS A 106 4.90 16.10 -10.65
N VAL A 107 4.27 15.00 -10.26
CA VAL A 107 3.61 14.05 -11.19
C VAL A 107 2.21 14.53 -11.58
N PHE A 108 1.41 14.97 -10.62
CA PHE A 108 0.00 15.29 -10.82
C PHE A 108 -0.29 16.79 -11.00
N GLY A 109 0.72 17.65 -10.85
CA GLY A 109 0.55 19.09 -10.95
C GLY A 109 -0.48 19.59 -9.93
N GLU A 110 -1.45 20.37 -10.38
CA GLU A 110 -2.49 20.96 -9.51
C GLU A 110 -3.41 19.91 -8.84
N ASP A 111 -3.57 18.73 -9.44
CA ASP A 111 -4.45 17.67 -8.94
C ASP A 111 -3.82 16.80 -7.84
N TYR A 112 -2.60 17.10 -7.41
CA TYR A 112 -1.84 16.25 -6.48
C TYR A 112 -2.46 16.10 -5.09
N THR A 113 -3.35 17.00 -4.70
CA THR A 113 -4.10 16.97 -3.44
C THR A 113 -5.43 16.22 -3.55
N LEU A 114 -5.81 15.72 -4.73
CA LEU A 114 -6.98 14.86 -4.90
C LEU A 114 -6.66 13.42 -4.47
N PRO A 115 -7.64 12.59 -4.05
CA PRO A 115 -7.40 11.17 -3.76
C PRO A 115 -6.73 10.43 -4.93
N LEU A 116 -5.84 9.47 -4.65
CA LEU A 116 -5.18 8.65 -5.67
C LEU A 116 -6.13 7.56 -6.20
N THR A 117 -7.19 8.00 -6.87
CA THR A 117 -8.24 7.17 -7.45
C THR A 117 -8.48 7.58 -8.90
N LEU A 118 -9.17 6.73 -9.66
CA LEU A 118 -9.54 7.01 -11.06
C LEU A 118 -10.48 8.21 -11.21
N ALA A 119 -11.18 8.61 -10.14
CA ALA A 119 -12.00 9.80 -10.10
C ALA A 119 -11.25 11.05 -9.59
N GLY A 120 -10.08 10.87 -8.97
CA GLY A 120 -9.26 11.93 -8.40
C GLY A 120 -7.99 12.18 -9.23
N ALA A 121 -6.83 12.19 -8.58
CA ALA A 121 -5.54 12.55 -9.19
C ALA A 121 -5.17 11.70 -10.42
N MET A 122 -5.72 10.50 -10.56
CA MET A 122 -5.41 9.61 -11.70
C MET A 122 -6.36 9.79 -12.90
N LYS A 123 -7.37 10.67 -12.81
CA LYS A 123 -8.42 10.81 -13.83
C LYS A 123 -7.86 11.08 -15.23
N SER A 124 -6.85 11.94 -15.36
CA SER A 124 -6.18 12.27 -16.62
C SER A 124 -5.25 11.15 -17.13
N HIS A 125 -4.86 10.22 -16.27
CA HIS A 125 -3.90 9.15 -16.56
C HIS A 125 -4.55 7.79 -16.79
N ILE A 126 -5.88 7.72 -16.75
CA ILE A 126 -6.63 6.46 -16.87
C ILE A 126 -6.42 5.79 -18.23
N GLN A 127 -6.26 6.58 -19.30
CA GLN A 127 -6.07 6.03 -20.65
C GLN A 127 -4.79 5.18 -20.72
N SER A 128 -3.71 5.62 -20.07
CA SER A 128 -2.45 4.87 -20.01
C SER A 128 -2.58 3.53 -19.27
N LEU A 129 -3.57 3.39 -18.38
CA LEU A 129 -3.90 2.09 -17.77
C LEU A 129 -4.71 1.21 -18.73
N TYR A 130 -5.66 1.78 -19.48
CA TYR A 130 -6.47 1.06 -20.47
C TYR A 130 -5.68 0.56 -21.67
N ASP A 131 -4.63 1.26 -22.07
CA ASP A 131 -3.76 0.86 -23.18
C ASP A 131 -3.01 -0.46 -22.88
N GLY A 132 -3.15 -1.00 -21.66
CA GLY A 132 -2.57 -2.27 -21.25
C GLY A 132 -1.06 -2.19 -21.07
N PHE A 133 -0.51 -0.97 -20.95
CA PHE A 133 0.90 -0.74 -20.69
C PHE A 133 1.30 -1.25 -19.30
N LEU A 134 0.46 -1.05 -18.28
CA LEU A 134 0.65 -1.58 -16.94
C LEU A 134 -0.45 -2.60 -16.62
N ASN A 135 -0.05 -3.84 -16.31
CA ASN A 135 -0.96 -4.90 -15.91
C ASN A 135 -0.60 -5.40 -14.51
N LEU A 136 -1.60 -5.49 -13.64
CA LEU A 136 -1.47 -6.20 -12.37
C LEU A 136 -1.73 -7.68 -12.62
N LEU A 137 -0.72 -8.53 -12.41
CA LEU A 137 -0.87 -9.97 -12.61
C LEU A 137 -1.65 -10.59 -11.44
N PRO A 138 -2.43 -11.66 -11.67
CA PRO A 138 -3.15 -12.36 -10.60
C PRO A 138 -2.23 -13.18 -9.68
N LEU A 139 -0.95 -13.26 -10.03
CA LEU A 139 0.08 -13.99 -9.28
C LEU A 139 0.81 -13.05 -8.33
N LYS A 140 1.21 -13.61 -7.19
CA LYS A 140 2.13 -12.99 -6.25
C LYS A 140 3.50 -13.65 -6.34
N ASP A 141 4.54 -12.94 -5.94
CA ASP A 141 5.86 -13.55 -5.80
C ASP A 141 5.95 -14.43 -4.53
N ASN A 142 7.12 -15.04 -4.31
CA ASN A 142 7.37 -15.92 -3.16
C ASN A 142 7.26 -15.22 -1.80
N PHE A 143 7.20 -13.89 -1.77
CA PHE A 143 7.03 -13.07 -0.58
C PHE A 143 5.60 -12.49 -0.47
N GLY A 144 4.68 -12.93 -1.33
CA GLY A 144 3.30 -12.45 -1.34
C GLY A 144 3.10 -11.05 -1.93
N ARG A 145 4.12 -10.49 -2.60
CA ARG A 145 4.07 -9.15 -3.20
C ARG A 145 3.36 -9.21 -4.55
N ALA A 146 2.63 -8.15 -4.87
CA ALA A 146 1.97 -7.98 -6.16
C ALA A 146 2.99 -7.83 -7.29
N ILE A 147 2.70 -8.43 -8.45
CA ILE A 147 3.56 -8.33 -9.64
C ILE A 147 2.90 -7.37 -10.63
N ILE A 148 3.59 -6.28 -10.94
CA ILE A 148 3.21 -5.33 -11.99
C ILE A 148 4.03 -5.64 -13.23
N PHE A 149 3.36 -5.97 -14.33
CA PHE A 149 3.96 -6.22 -15.63
C PHE A 149 3.82 -4.99 -16.53
N SER A 150 4.93 -4.53 -17.10
CA SER A 150 4.95 -3.43 -18.06
C SER A 150 5.22 -3.96 -19.46
N ASP A 151 4.32 -3.70 -20.40
CA ASP A 151 4.46 -4.08 -21.81
C ASP A 151 4.79 -2.84 -22.67
N PRO A 152 6.08 -2.56 -22.93
CA PRO A 152 6.48 -1.37 -23.68
C PRO A 152 6.02 -1.38 -25.13
N ILE A 153 5.67 -2.54 -25.70
CA ILE A 153 5.18 -2.65 -27.08
C ILE A 153 3.80 -1.97 -27.20
N LYS A 154 3.02 -2.00 -26.13
CA LYS A 154 1.70 -1.37 -26.06
C LYS A 154 1.73 0.13 -25.83
N LEU A 155 2.92 0.70 -25.58
CA LEU A 155 3.13 2.15 -25.48
C LEU A 155 3.21 2.83 -26.87
N ALA A 156 2.74 2.17 -27.94
CA ALA A 156 2.88 2.66 -29.31
C ALA A 156 2.43 4.13 -29.43
N PRO A 157 3.24 4.99 -30.07
CA PRO A 157 3.02 6.42 -30.02
C PRO A 157 1.73 6.77 -30.76
N ALA A 158 0.80 7.44 -30.08
CA ALA A 158 -0.11 8.33 -30.76
C ALA A 158 0.73 9.45 -31.41
N ARG A 159 1.07 9.25 -32.69
CA ARG A 159 1.68 10.19 -33.67
C ARG A 159 3.16 10.56 -33.53
N ILE A 160 3.96 10.05 -34.47
CA ILE A 160 4.68 10.90 -35.43
C ILE A 160 4.40 10.33 -36.83
N ASP A 161 4.04 11.22 -37.75
CA ASP A 161 3.74 10.94 -39.14
C ASP A 161 4.79 10.07 -39.85
N ASN A 162 4.29 9.16 -40.68
CA ASN A 162 5.02 8.44 -41.73
C ASN A 162 5.55 9.40 -42.83
N GLN A 163 6.39 10.38 -42.51
CA GLN A 163 7.21 11.05 -43.53
C GLN A 163 8.56 10.37 -43.64
N VAL A 164 8.60 9.35 -44.49
CA VAL A 164 9.83 8.93 -45.15
C VAL A 164 10.30 10.12 -46.01
N ARG A 165 11.27 10.90 -45.53
CA ARG A 165 12.06 11.77 -46.42
C ARG A 165 13.14 10.91 -47.06
N VAL A 166 12.93 10.60 -48.33
CA VAL A 166 13.97 10.12 -49.24
C VAL A 166 14.98 11.26 -49.42
N TRP A 167 16.26 10.95 -49.19
CA TRP A 167 17.37 11.69 -49.77
C TRP A 167 18.04 10.77 -50.79
#